data_AF-A0A0S8AAR8-F1
#
_entry.id   AF-A0A0S8AAR8-F1
#
_cell.length_a   1.000
_cell.length_b   1.000
_cell.length_c   1.000
_cell.angle_alpha   90.00
_cell.angle_beta   90.00
_cell.angle_gamma   90.00
#
_symmetry.space_group_name_H-M   'P 1'
#
loop_
_entity.id
_entity.type
_entity.pdbx_description
1 polymer ?
#
loop_
_entity_poly.entity_id
_entity_poly.type
_entity_poly.pdbx_seq_one_letter_code
_entity_poly.pdbx_strand_id
1 'polypeptide(L)'
;MTIFTPKLPRLALLAVILVLTFGLGSLPVAKAEYGDVVINNYSDEAGMRPVIFPHWFHRIRFRCKVCHADLGFKFQAGGNEINMLKIIDGEYCGACHNGDIAWSVENCDLCHSGKPGTPTQAHESTLQKILAPTSTKKAK
;
A
#
# COMPACT_ATOMS: atom_id res chain seq x y z
N MET A 1 9.38 54.43 -7.16
CA MET A 1 9.31 52.96 -7.28
C MET A 1 7.87 52.54 -6.99
N THR A 2 7.01 52.53 -8.01
CA THR A 2 5.58 52.23 -7.87
C THR A 2 5.35 50.73 -8.05
N ILE A 3 4.81 50.09 -7.02
CA ILE A 3 4.53 48.65 -7.00
C ILE A 3 3.25 48.41 -7.82
N PHE A 4 3.41 47.81 -9.00
CA PHE A 4 2.30 47.42 -9.86
C PHE A 4 1.75 46.08 -9.35
N THR A 5 0.68 46.09 -8.54
CA THR A 5 -0.01 44.86 -8.13
C THR A 5 -0.95 44.42 -9.25
N PRO A 6 -0.74 43.27 -9.92
CA PRO A 6 -1.66 42.81 -10.95
C PRO A 6 -2.98 42.38 -10.32
N LYS A 7 -4.07 43.10 -10.58
CA LYS A 7 -5.43 42.67 -10.22
C LYS A 7 -5.87 41.58 -11.20
N LEU A 8 -5.84 40.33 -10.76
CA LEU A 8 -6.32 39.21 -11.57
C LEU A 8 -7.82 39.41 -11.88
N PRO A 9 -8.26 39.37 -13.15
CA PRO A 9 -9.65 39.63 -13.49
C PRO A 9 -10.57 38.54 -12.89
N ARG A 10 -11.76 38.92 -12.42
CA ARG A 10 -12.73 37.99 -11.80
C ARG A 10 -13.05 36.78 -12.68
N LEU A 11 -13.01 36.94 -14.01
CA LEU A 11 -13.13 35.83 -14.97
C LEU A 11 -11.97 34.83 -14.89
N ALA A 12 -10.73 35.28 -14.69
CA ALA A 12 -9.58 34.39 -14.53
C ALA A 12 -9.67 33.62 -13.20
N LEU A 13 -10.18 34.26 -12.14
CA LEU A 13 -10.44 33.56 -10.86
C LEU A 13 -11.52 32.48 -11.02
N LEU A 14 -12.63 32.78 -11.70
CA LEU A 14 -13.69 31.81 -11.98
C LEU A 14 -13.21 30.65 -12.87
N ALA A 15 -12.37 30.93 -13.88
CA ALA A 15 -11.78 29.91 -14.73
C ALA A 15 -10.83 28.99 -13.95
N VAL A 16 -10.02 29.54 -13.03
CA VAL A 16 -9.14 28.74 -12.17
C VAL A 16 -9.94 27.85 -11.22
N ILE A 17 -11.03 28.36 -10.63
CA ILE A 17 -11.92 27.57 -9.78
C ILE A 17 -12.63 26.47 -10.59
N LEU A 18 -13.09 26.77 -11.81
CA LEU A 18 -13.70 25.77 -12.69
C LEU A 18 -12.70 24.67 -13.07
N VAL A 19 -11.46 25.03 -13.39
CA VAL A 19 -10.39 24.06 -13.70
C VAL A 19 -10.01 23.23 -12.47
N LEU A 20 -9.95 23.83 -11.28
CA LEU A 20 -9.66 23.10 -10.04
C LEU A 20 -10.80 22.14 -9.66
N THR A 21 -12.05 22.58 -9.76
CA THR A 21 -13.23 21.74 -9.45
C THR A 21 -13.40 20.59 -10.46
N PHE A 22 -13.15 20.82 -11.75
CA PHE A 22 -13.18 19.77 -12.77
C PHE A 22 -11.97 18.82 -12.67
N GLY A 23 -10.81 19.34 -12.28
CA GLY A 23 -9.59 18.56 -12.05
C GLY A 23 -9.66 17.66 -10.82
N LEU A 24 -10.32 18.10 -9.73
CA LEU A 24 -10.46 17.31 -8.50
C LEU A 24 -11.35 16.06 -8.68
N GLY A 25 -12.31 16.10 -9.60
CA GLY A 25 -13.23 14.97 -9.85
C GLY A 25 -12.59 13.76 -10.55
N SER A 26 -11.33 13.87 -10.97
CA SER A 26 -10.69 12.90 -11.87
C SER A 26 -9.48 12.17 -11.26
N LEU A 27 -9.29 12.21 -9.93
CA LEU A 27 -8.15 11.53 -9.32
C LEU A 27 -8.24 10.01 -9.56
N PRO A 28 -7.21 9.38 -10.14
CA PRO A 28 -7.21 7.94 -10.31
C PRO A 28 -7.24 7.28 -8.94
N VAL A 29 -8.24 6.43 -8.72
CA VAL A 29 -8.30 5.56 -7.54
C VAL A 29 -7.06 4.67 -7.55
N ALA A 30 -6.33 4.62 -6.43
CA ALA A 30 -5.20 3.71 -6.27
C ALA A 30 -5.67 2.27 -6.53
N LYS A 31 -5.07 1.62 -7.54
CA LYS A 31 -5.32 0.22 -7.89
C LYS A 31 -4.17 -0.63 -7.39
N ALA A 32 -4.49 -1.84 -6.97
CA ALA A 32 -3.47 -2.85 -6.68
C ALA A 32 -2.80 -3.29 -8.00
N GLU A 33 -1.50 -3.54 -7.94
CA GLU A 33 -0.71 -4.02 -9.07
C GLU A 33 -0.50 -5.54 -8.99
N TYR A 34 -0.22 -6.18 -10.12
CA TYR A 34 -0.01 -7.62 -10.15
C TYR A 34 1.11 -8.06 -9.17
N GLY A 35 0.73 -8.97 -8.27
CA GLY A 35 1.62 -9.53 -7.27
C GLY A 35 1.66 -8.77 -5.94
N ASP A 36 0.94 -7.65 -5.79
CA ASP A 36 0.75 -7.00 -4.49
C ASP A 36 0.10 -7.97 -3.50
N VAL A 37 0.60 -7.98 -2.26
CA VAL A 37 0.15 -8.92 -1.23
C VAL A 37 -0.52 -8.15 -0.10
N VAL A 38 -1.75 -8.51 0.21
CA VAL A 38 -2.43 -8.09 1.44
C VAL A 38 -2.03 -9.06 2.55
N ILE A 39 -1.58 -8.54 3.68
CA ILE A 39 -1.21 -9.32 4.86
C ILE A 39 -2.10 -8.86 6.02
N ASN A 40 -2.97 -9.76 6.46
CA ASN A 40 -3.97 -9.51 7.50
C ASN A 40 -4.11 -10.68 8.48
N ASN A 41 -3.06 -11.47 8.66
CA ASN A 41 -3.08 -12.61 9.60
C ASN A 41 -3.28 -12.16 11.05
N TYR A 42 -2.83 -10.94 11.41
CA TYR A 42 -2.90 -10.40 12.77
C TYR A 42 -3.35 -8.93 12.85
N SER A 43 -3.29 -8.17 11.75
CA SER A 43 -3.44 -6.72 11.78
C SER A 43 -4.82 -6.28 12.25
N ASP A 44 -5.89 -6.74 11.61
CA ASP A 44 -7.26 -6.35 11.97
C ASP A 44 -7.60 -6.74 13.42
N GLU A 45 -7.18 -7.93 13.87
CA GLU A 45 -7.39 -8.39 15.25
C GLU A 45 -6.66 -7.50 16.27
N ALA A 46 -5.48 -6.99 15.89
CA ALA A 46 -4.71 -6.03 16.68
C ALA A 46 -5.21 -4.58 16.56
N GLY A 47 -6.35 -4.33 15.89
CA GLY A 47 -6.89 -2.99 15.70
C GLY A 47 -6.13 -2.12 14.69
N MET A 48 -5.27 -2.73 13.87
CA MET A 48 -4.48 -2.06 12.84
C MET A 48 -5.01 -2.41 11.46
N ARG A 49 -4.91 -1.48 10.51
CA ARG A 49 -5.29 -1.76 9.12
C ARG A 49 -4.46 -2.90 8.53
N PRO A 50 -4.97 -3.68 7.56
CA PRO A 50 -4.18 -4.69 6.88
C PRO A 50 -2.94 -4.09 6.22
N VAL A 51 -1.86 -4.85 6.15
CA VAL A 51 -0.63 -4.40 5.49
C VAL A 51 -0.74 -4.65 3.99
N ILE A 52 -0.33 -3.67 3.18
CA ILE A 52 -0.15 -3.86 1.74
C ILE A 52 1.34 -3.93 1.45
N PHE A 53 1.80 -5.07 0.91
CA PHE A 53 3.14 -5.24 0.41
C PHE A 53 3.17 -5.01 -1.11
N PRO A 54 3.72 -3.88 -1.59
CA PRO A 54 3.81 -3.59 -3.01
C PRO A 54 4.97 -4.37 -3.63
N HIS A 55 4.68 -5.53 -4.22
CA HIS A 55 5.72 -6.44 -4.69
C HIS A 55 6.49 -5.82 -5.86
N TRP A 56 5.81 -5.04 -6.72
CA TRP A 56 6.45 -4.31 -7.81
C TRP A 56 7.54 -3.34 -7.33
N PHE A 57 7.27 -2.55 -6.29
CA PHE A 57 8.23 -1.57 -5.77
C PHE A 57 9.51 -2.23 -5.25
N HIS A 58 9.36 -3.39 -4.59
CA HIS A 58 10.49 -4.16 -4.09
C HIS A 58 11.25 -4.87 -5.22
N ARG A 59 10.58 -5.35 -6.27
CA ARG A 59 11.21 -6.01 -7.44
C ARG A 59 12.10 -5.09 -8.27
N ILE A 60 11.85 -3.78 -8.25
CA ILE A 60 12.72 -2.81 -8.95
C ILE A 60 14.13 -2.75 -8.30
N ARG A 61 14.24 -3.07 -7.01
CA ARG A 61 15.49 -2.94 -6.23
C ARG A 61 16.11 -4.29 -5.87
N PHE A 62 15.29 -5.31 -5.67
CA PHE A 62 15.72 -6.61 -5.16
C PHE A 62 15.26 -7.76 -6.04
N ARG A 63 16.11 -8.79 -6.14
CA ARG A 63 15.77 -10.04 -6.82
C ARG A 63 14.92 -10.93 -5.92
N CYS A 64 14.15 -11.83 -6.53
CA CYS A 64 13.26 -12.77 -5.83
C CYS A 64 13.97 -13.56 -4.71
N LYS A 65 15.24 -13.94 -4.92
CA LYS A 65 16.05 -14.70 -3.96
C LYS A 65 16.18 -13.99 -2.61
N VAL A 66 16.35 -12.67 -2.61
CA VAL A 66 16.56 -11.88 -1.39
C VAL A 66 15.39 -12.11 -0.44
N CYS A 67 14.16 -12.00 -0.93
CA CYS A 67 13.00 -12.18 -0.07
C CYS A 67 12.69 -13.66 0.18
N HIS A 68 12.62 -14.47 -0.87
CA HIS A 68 12.02 -15.81 -0.75
C HIS A 68 12.99 -16.90 -0.30
N ALA A 69 14.29 -16.74 -0.56
CA ALA A 69 15.31 -17.71 -0.12
C ALA A 69 16.07 -17.19 1.09
N ASP A 70 16.57 -15.95 1.03
CA ASP A 70 17.46 -15.42 2.09
C ASP A 70 16.68 -14.97 3.32
N LEU A 71 15.58 -14.23 3.15
CA LEU A 71 14.70 -13.80 4.25
C LEU A 71 13.58 -14.81 4.58
N GLY A 72 13.46 -15.91 3.82
CA GLY A 72 12.53 -17.00 4.13
C GLY A 72 11.04 -16.69 3.92
N PHE A 73 10.68 -15.67 3.13
CA PHE A 73 9.29 -15.47 2.74
C PHE A 73 8.80 -16.66 1.88
N LYS A 74 7.75 -17.35 2.32
CA LYS A 74 7.17 -18.46 1.56
C LYS A 74 6.46 -17.91 0.32
N PHE A 75 6.38 -18.72 -0.73
CA PHE A 75 5.61 -18.43 -1.95
C PHE A 75 4.10 -18.61 -1.74
N GLN A 76 3.58 -18.09 -0.62
CA GLN A 76 2.19 -18.21 -0.21
C GLN A 76 1.81 -17.01 0.66
N ALA A 77 0.76 -16.28 0.25
CA ALA A 77 0.20 -15.21 1.07
C ALA A 77 -0.26 -15.78 2.42
N GLY A 78 0.20 -15.17 3.52
CA GLY A 78 -0.08 -15.67 4.88
C GLY A 78 0.64 -16.95 5.27
N GLY A 79 1.61 -17.42 4.49
CA GLY A 79 2.40 -18.63 4.81
C GLY A 79 3.45 -18.44 5.91
N ASN A 80 3.78 -17.19 6.24
CA ASN A 80 4.70 -16.82 7.30
C ASN A 80 3.95 -16.17 8.46
N GLU A 81 4.41 -16.45 9.69
CA GLU A 81 3.92 -15.82 10.90
C GLU A 81 4.67 -14.50 11.13
N ILE A 82 4.32 -13.49 10.35
CA ILE A 82 4.93 -12.16 10.42
C ILE A 82 4.20 -11.36 11.52
N ASN A 83 4.92 -10.97 12.56
CA ASN A 83 4.41 -10.10 13.62
C ASN A 83 5.43 -9.00 13.95
N MET A 84 5.00 -7.98 14.70
CA MET A 84 5.86 -6.84 15.00
C MET A 84 7.08 -7.19 15.86
N LEU A 85 7.01 -8.22 16.72
CA LEU A 85 8.17 -8.65 17.50
C LEU A 85 9.28 -9.16 16.59
N LYS A 86 8.97 -10.08 15.68
CA LYS A 86 9.94 -10.58 14.68
C LYS A 86 10.47 -9.45 13.79
N ILE A 87 9.61 -8.50 13.41
CA ILE A 87 10.01 -7.34 12.61
C ILE A 87 11.00 -6.46 13.37
N ILE A 88 10.75 -6.17 14.65
CA ILE A 88 11.67 -5.37 15.49
C ILE A 88 13.01 -6.10 15.68
N ASP A 89 12.97 -7.44 15.77
CA ASP A 89 14.16 -8.29 15.86
C ASP A 89 14.93 -8.43 14.52
N GLY A 90 14.52 -7.69 13.48
CA GLY A 90 15.21 -7.64 12.19
C GLY A 90 14.81 -8.74 11.21
N GLU A 91 13.78 -9.52 11.50
CA GLU A 91 13.24 -10.51 10.56
C GLU A 91 12.24 -9.87 9.58
N TYR A 92 12.02 -10.55 8.44
CA TYR A 92 11.04 -10.17 7.43
C TYR A 92 11.19 -8.72 6.96
N CYS A 93 10.21 -7.87 7.25
CA CYS A 93 10.20 -6.46 6.91
C CYS A 93 11.36 -5.72 7.60
N GLY A 94 11.68 -6.10 8.84
CA GLY A 94 12.71 -5.47 9.67
C GLY A 94 14.13 -5.62 9.13
N ALA A 95 14.38 -6.63 8.30
CA ALA A 95 15.68 -6.83 7.67
C ALA A 95 16.10 -5.63 6.81
N CYS A 96 15.13 -4.89 6.27
CA CYS A 96 15.36 -3.68 5.46
C CYS A 96 14.74 -2.42 6.08
N HIS A 97 13.57 -2.52 6.72
CA HIS A 97 12.91 -1.39 7.40
C HIS A 97 13.51 -1.13 8.78
N ASN A 98 14.81 -0.90 8.83
CA ASN A 98 15.60 -0.75 10.05
C ASN A 98 16.07 0.69 10.31
N GLY A 99 15.71 1.64 9.44
CA GLY A 99 16.18 3.03 9.51
C GLY A 99 17.43 3.31 8.67
N ASP A 100 18.13 2.27 8.21
CA ASP A 100 19.36 2.41 7.41
C ASP A 100 19.11 2.08 5.92
N ILE A 101 18.52 0.92 5.61
CA ILE A 101 18.26 0.49 4.22
C ILE A 101 16.96 1.11 3.70
N ALA A 102 15.94 1.15 4.56
CA ALA A 102 14.65 1.78 4.34
C ALA A 102 14.17 2.43 5.64
N TRP A 103 13.04 3.13 5.58
CA TRP A 103 12.46 3.80 6.73
C TRP A 103 12.22 2.85 7.91
N SER A 104 12.30 3.39 9.12
CA SER A 104 12.04 2.66 10.38
C SER A 104 10.61 2.12 10.47
N VAL A 105 10.47 0.96 11.12
CA VAL A 105 9.19 0.26 11.41
C VAL A 105 8.20 1.05 12.26
N GLU A 106 8.63 2.15 12.88
CA GLU A 106 7.78 3.04 13.67
C GLU A 106 6.77 3.82 12.80
N ASN A 107 7.00 3.88 11.48
CA ASN A 107 6.11 4.53 10.53
C ASN A 107 4.93 3.60 10.16
N CYS A 108 4.07 3.30 11.12
CA CYS A 108 3.00 2.30 11.02
C CYS A 108 2.14 2.44 9.75
N ASP A 109 1.73 3.67 9.42
CA ASP A 109 0.81 3.95 8.31
C ASP A 109 1.39 3.66 6.92
N LEU A 110 2.72 3.58 6.79
CA LEU A 110 3.36 3.23 5.52
C LEU A 110 3.16 1.75 5.17
N CYS A 111 3.05 0.89 6.18
CA CYS A 111 2.79 -0.54 6.01
C CYS A 111 1.28 -0.82 6.10
N HIS A 112 0.64 -0.35 7.16
CA HIS A 112 -0.77 -0.59 7.50
C HIS A 112 -1.69 0.31 6.67
N SER A 113 -1.68 0.13 5.35
CA SER A 113 -2.39 0.99 4.39
C SER A 113 -3.65 0.36 3.78
N GLY A 114 -3.91 -0.91 4.08
CA GLY A 114 -5.02 -1.67 3.53
C GLY A 114 -6.39 -1.23 4.05
N LYS A 115 -7.45 -1.64 3.34
CA LYS A 115 -8.82 -1.45 3.81
C LYS A 115 -9.12 -2.49 4.91
N PRO A 116 -9.65 -2.08 6.08
CA PRO A 116 -10.07 -3.02 7.12
C PRO A 116 -10.94 -4.15 6.58
N GLY A 117 -10.75 -5.37 7.08
CA GLY A 117 -11.49 -6.57 6.68
C GLY A 117 -11.03 -7.19 5.36
N THR A 118 -10.01 -6.65 4.68
CA THR A 118 -9.48 -7.26 3.46
C THR A 118 -8.70 -8.54 3.83
N PRO A 119 -9.07 -9.72 3.31
CA PRO A 119 -8.39 -10.96 3.66
C PRO A 119 -6.96 -11.00 3.12
N THR A 120 -6.09 -11.76 3.79
CA THR A 120 -4.75 -12.06 3.28
C THR A 120 -4.84 -12.71 1.90
N GLN A 121 -4.21 -12.10 0.90
CA GLN A 121 -4.27 -12.57 -0.49
C GLN A 121 -3.14 -11.99 -1.33
N ALA A 122 -2.78 -12.68 -2.41
CA ALA A 122 -1.96 -12.11 -3.48
C ALA A 122 -2.87 -11.64 -4.62
N HIS A 123 -2.77 -10.36 -4.99
CA HIS A 123 -3.57 -9.75 -6.03
C HIS A 123 -3.32 -10.43 -7.38
N GLU A 124 -4.42 -10.73 -8.07
CA GLU A 124 -4.48 -11.45 -9.34
C GLU A 124 -3.86 -12.86 -9.34
N SER A 125 -3.68 -13.47 -8.18
CA SER A 125 -3.28 -14.87 -8.09
C SER A 125 -4.32 -15.79 -8.73
N THR A 126 -3.87 -16.92 -9.29
CA THR A 126 -4.77 -17.95 -9.84
C THR A 126 -5.80 -18.41 -8.80
N LEU A 127 -5.37 -18.55 -7.54
CA LEU A 127 -6.27 -18.85 -6.42
C LEU A 127 -7.33 -17.75 -6.26
N GLN A 128 -6.94 -16.47 -6.27
CA GLN A 128 -7.92 -15.39 -6.22
C GLN A 128 -8.89 -15.46 -7.40
N LYS A 129 -8.41 -15.64 -8.63
CA LYS A 129 -9.26 -15.67 -9.84
C LYS A 129 -10.24 -16.85 -9.84
N ILE A 130 -9.83 -18.01 -9.30
CA ILE A 130 -10.66 -19.22 -9.22
C ILE A 130 -11.62 -19.19 -8.01
N LEU A 131 -11.19 -18.62 -6.88
CA LEU A 131 -11.96 -18.58 -5.63
C LEU A 131 -12.83 -17.32 -5.49
N ALA A 132 -12.59 -16.27 -6.29
CA ALA A 132 -13.37 -15.02 -6.27
C ALA A 132 -14.88 -15.11 -6.62
N PRO A 133 -15.47 -16.19 -7.16
CA PRO A 133 -16.92 -16.22 -7.35
C PRO A 133 -17.73 -16.13 -6.03
N THR A 134 -17.12 -16.35 -4.87
CA THR A 134 -17.83 -16.48 -3.58
C THR A 134 -17.59 -15.34 -2.58
N SER A 135 -16.65 -14.41 -2.82
CA SER A 135 -16.25 -13.39 -1.83
C SER A 135 -16.92 -12.01 -2.00
N THR A 136 -17.63 -11.73 -3.09
CA THR A 136 -18.18 -10.39 -3.36
C THR A 136 -19.59 -10.16 -2.80
N LYS A 137 -20.19 -11.14 -2.10
CA LYS A 137 -21.49 -10.99 -1.42
C LYS A 137 -21.38 -10.98 0.09
N LYS A 138 -20.81 -9.92 0.67
CA LYS A 138 -21.23 -9.37 1.97
C LYS A 138 -20.51 -8.06 2.29
N ALA A 139 -21.04 -6.97 1.77
CA ALA A 139 -21.04 -5.69 2.48
C ALA A 139 -22.49 -5.22 2.42
N LYS A 140 -23.17 -5.30 3.56
CA LYS A 140 -24.47 -4.68 3.78
C LYS A 140 -24.22 -3.30 4.36
#